data_AF-A0A844MC92-F1
#
_entry.id   AF-A0A844MC92-F1
#
_cell.length_a   1.000
_cell.length_b   1.000
_cell.length_c   1.000
_cell.angle_alpha   90.00
_cell.angle_beta   90.00
_cell.angle_gamma   90.00
#
_symmetry.space_group_name_H-M   'P 1'
#
loop_
_entity.id
_entity.type
_entity.pdbx_description
1 polymer ?
#
loop_
_entity_poly.entity_id
_entity_poly.type
_entity_poly.pdbx_seq_one_letter_code
_entity_poly.pdbx_strand_id
1 'polypeptide(L)'
;MSETPDVILPVTTERNCEPCQTPPSFVAVTNTSNGLSEENKIFDYPTQNPPASTVLTQVEERPTKEPPSQFLSQGEAVAAGWQTNKKIVGLWSYCSEGRNAWMYVDGVGWRKFADNSDSAIVAFNMIAAHAKATGKGANFYEGDDGKVNTLYVW
;
A
#
# COMPACT_ATOMS: atom_id res chain seq x y z
N MET A 1 47.12 -31.79 15.15
CA MET A 1 47.16 -30.31 15.19
C MET A 1 47.12 -29.85 13.75
N SER A 2 46.09 -29.23 13.22
CA SER A 2 45.04 -28.43 13.86
C SER A 2 43.97 -28.15 12.79
N GLU A 3 42.76 -28.66 12.98
CA GLU A 3 41.58 -28.24 12.23
C GLU A 3 41.05 -26.94 12.85
N THR A 4 40.95 -25.89 12.05
CA THR A 4 40.24 -24.66 12.41
C THR A 4 38.80 -24.74 11.88
N PRO A 5 37.76 -24.59 12.71
CA PRO A 5 36.40 -24.48 12.22
C PRO A 5 36.11 -23.05 11.73
N ASP A 6 35.64 -22.95 10.48
CA ASP A 6 35.08 -21.72 9.92
C ASP A 6 33.81 -21.33 10.67
N VAL A 7 33.81 -20.12 11.24
CA VAL A 7 32.66 -19.51 11.92
C VAL A 7 31.76 -18.90 10.85
N ILE A 8 30.65 -19.58 10.53
CA ILE A 8 29.57 -19.02 9.72
C ILE A 8 28.78 -18.05 10.61
N LEU A 9 28.90 -16.74 10.33
CA LEU A 9 28.03 -15.72 10.89
C LEU A 9 26.61 -15.84 10.26
N PRO A 10 25.53 -15.71 11.03
CA PRO A 10 24.18 -15.68 10.47
C PRO A 10 23.98 -14.39 9.68
N VAL A 11 23.55 -14.53 8.42
CA VAL A 11 23.01 -13.42 7.60
C VAL A 11 21.75 -12.92 8.30
N THR A 12 21.88 -11.82 9.04
CA THR A 12 20.74 -11.03 9.52
C THR A 12 20.04 -10.40 8.33
N THR A 13 18.92 -11.00 7.95
CA THR A 13 17.86 -10.35 7.19
C THR A 13 17.30 -9.20 8.01
N GLU A 14 17.69 -7.96 7.70
CA GLU A 14 16.90 -6.79 8.08
C GLU A 14 16.51 -5.95 6.86
N ARG A 15 15.18 -5.86 6.74
CA ARG A 15 14.38 -4.99 5.91
C ARG A 15 14.93 -3.57 5.84
N ASN A 16 15.18 -3.07 4.64
CA ASN A 16 14.85 -1.68 4.32
C ASN A 16 14.52 -1.55 2.84
N CYS A 17 13.23 -1.72 2.49
CA CYS A 17 12.72 -1.18 1.23
C CYS A 17 12.53 0.32 1.44
N GLU A 18 13.58 1.10 1.22
CA GLU A 18 13.47 2.55 1.15
C GLU A 18 12.64 2.92 -0.09
N PRO A 19 11.76 3.95 -0.02
CA PRO A 19 11.13 4.47 -1.21
C PRO A 19 12.21 5.14 -2.08
N CYS A 20 12.57 4.51 -3.19
CA CYS A 20 13.32 5.19 -4.26
C CYS A 20 12.40 6.23 -4.93
N GLN A 21 12.21 7.37 -4.26
CA GLN A 21 11.80 8.62 -4.88
C GLN A 21 12.66 9.75 -4.30
N THR A 22 13.89 9.84 -4.78
CA THR A 22 14.59 11.13 -4.74
C THR A 22 14.01 12.01 -5.85
N PRO A 23 13.42 13.18 -5.52
CA PRO A 23 13.02 14.14 -6.56
C PRO A 23 14.28 14.65 -7.28
N PRO A 24 14.22 14.91 -8.60
CA PRO A 24 15.35 15.50 -9.31
C PRO A 24 15.69 16.86 -8.69
N SER A 25 16.97 17.06 -8.37
CA SER A 25 17.50 18.34 -7.93
C SER A 25 17.21 19.39 -9.01
N PHE A 26 16.36 20.36 -8.69
CA PHE A 26 16.18 21.54 -9.52
C PHE A 26 17.54 22.25 -9.63
N VAL A 27 18.13 22.23 -10.82
CA VAL A 27 19.28 23.08 -11.14
C VAL A 27 18.74 24.50 -11.23
N ALA A 28 19.03 25.31 -10.21
CA ALA A 28 18.65 26.71 -10.20
C ALA A 28 19.39 27.44 -11.34
N VAL A 29 18.62 27.94 -12.30
CA VAL A 29 19.07 28.91 -13.30
C VAL A 29 19.46 30.19 -12.55
N THR A 30 20.75 30.52 -12.52
CA THR A 30 21.21 31.81 -11.98
C THR A 30 20.95 32.91 -12.99
N ASN A 31 19.83 33.62 -12.84
CA ASN A 31 19.61 34.89 -13.52
C ASN A 31 20.41 36.00 -12.81
N THR A 32 21.34 36.60 -13.54
CA THR A 32 22.07 37.80 -13.15
C THR A 32 21.17 39.02 -13.30
N SER A 33 20.80 39.67 -12.21
CA SER A 33 20.49 41.11 -12.20
C SER A 33 20.45 41.67 -10.77
N ASN A 34 21.48 42.47 -10.48
CA ASN A 34 21.51 43.70 -9.66
C ASN A 34 20.37 44.01 -8.68
N GLY A 35 20.76 44.43 -7.46
CA GLY A 35 20.09 45.55 -6.78
C GLY A 35 19.57 45.30 -5.37
N LEU A 36 20.45 45.52 -4.38
CA LEU A 36 20.25 46.19 -3.09
C LEU A 36 18.87 46.18 -2.39
N SER A 37 18.89 45.60 -1.18
CA SER A 37 18.18 45.96 0.07
C SER A 37 16.65 46.05 0.05
N GLU A 38 15.98 45.18 0.80
CA GLU A 38 15.34 45.55 2.08
C GLU A 38 14.64 44.35 2.77
N GLU A 39 14.80 44.30 4.09
CA GLU A 39 13.95 43.67 5.11
C GLU A 39 13.57 42.17 5.02
N ASN A 40 14.43 41.34 5.63
CA ASN A 40 14.02 40.08 6.24
C ASN A 40 12.98 40.34 7.36
N LYS A 41 11.69 40.32 7.03
CA LYS A 41 10.63 40.15 8.02
C LYS A 41 10.55 38.68 8.41
N ILE A 42 11.42 38.33 9.35
CA ILE A 42 11.33 37.11 10.17
C ILE A 42 9.95 37.12 10.82
N PHE A 43 9.22 36.03 10.61
CA PHE A 43 7.87 35.82 11.06
C PHE A 43 7.87 35.70 12.60
N ASP A 44 7.54 36.79 13.30
CA ASP A 44 7.29 36.82 14.74
C ASP A 44 5.97 36.07 15.04
N TYR A 45 6.06 34.78 15.31
CA TYR A 45 4.96 34.03 15.94
C TYR A 45 5.08 34.13 17.47
N PRO A 46 4.06 34.60 18.19
CA PRO A 46 4.04 34.55 19.64
C PRO A 46 3.89 33.09 20.11
N THR A 47 4.92 32.56 20.76
CA THR A 47 4.87 31.28 21.48
C THR A 47 3.93 31.43 22.69
N GLN A 48 2.65 31.10 22.52
CA GLN A 48 1.77 30.90 23.67
C GLN A 48 2.02 29.50 24.26
N ASN A 49 2.54 29.48 25.48
CA ASN A 49 2.68 28.28 26.30
C ASN A 49 1.26 27.80 26.69
N PRO A 50 0.81 26.59 26.32
CA PRO A 50 -0.50 26.12 26.71
C PRO A 50 -0.54 25.81 28.22
N PRO A 51 -1.65 26.13 28.93
CA PRO A 51 -1.76 25.85 30.36
C PRO A 51 -1.78 24.34 30.66
N ALA A 52 -1.08 23.95 31.72
CA ALA A 52 -0.97 22.58 32.20
C ALA A 52 -2.34 21.97 32.46
N SER A 53 -2.66 20.88 31.74
CA SER A 53 -3.86 20.07 32.02
C SER A 53 -3.60 19.15 33.20
N THR A 54 -4.39 19.33 34.26
CA THR A 54 -4.50 18.41 35.39
C THR A 54 -5.08 17.08 34.89
N VAL A 55 -4.26 16.03 34.89
CA VAL A 55 -4.71 14.66 34.60
C VAL A 55 -5.39 14.10 35.85
N LEU A 56 -6.72 13.99 35.82
CA LEU A 56 -7.47 13.18 36.78
C LEU A 56 -7.37 11.71 36.37
N THR A 57 -6.93 10.87 37.31
CA THR A 57 -6.88 9.42 37.21
C THR A 57 -8.28 8.85 36.95
N GLN A 58 -8.56 8.51 35.70
CA GLN A 58 -9.75 7.74 35.32
C GLN A 58 -9.40 6.25 35.44
N VAL A 59 -10.20 5.52 36.22
CA VAL A 59 -10.13 4.06 36.34
C VAL A 59 -10.41 3.45 34.97
N GLU A 60 -9.41 2.74 34.44
CA GLU A 60 -9.43 2.14 33.11
C GLU A 60 -10.34 0.90 33.11
N GLU A 61 -11.61 1.08 32.74
CA GLU A 61 -12.46 0.00 32.27
C GLU A 61 -11.94 -0.40 30.87
N ARG A 62 -10.93 -1.28 30.84
CA ARG A 62 -10.32 -1.75 29.60
C ARG A 62 -11.41 -2.33 28.69
N PRO A 63 -11.64 -1.76 27.50
CA PRO A 63 -12.36 -2.47 26.45
C PRO A 63 -11.54 -3.73 26.16
N THR A 64 -12.05 -4.89 26.57
CA THR A 64 -11.44 -6.18 26.31
C THR A 64 -11.23 -6.31 24.81
N LYS A 65 -9.96 -6.30 24.39
CA LYS A 65 -9.48 -6.57 23.04
C LYS A 65 -9.59 -8.06 22.72
N GLU A 66 -10.78 -8.63 22.82
CA GLU A 66 -11.04 -9.91 22.18
C GLU A 66 -11.71 -9.61 20.83
N PRO A 67 -10.97 -9.68 19.71
CA PRO A 67 -11.63 -9.69 18.43
C PRO A 67 -12.55 -10.92 18.40
N PRO A 68 -13.79 -10.80 17.92
CA PRO A 68 -14.65 -11.95 17.74
C PRO A 68 -13.88 -12.96 16.89
N SER A 69 -13.58 -14.11 17.48
CA SER A 69 -12.98 -15.26 16.78
C SER A 69 -14.03 -15.87 15.88
N GLN A 70 -14.40 -15.14 14.83
CA GLN A 70 -15.15 -15.65 13.70
C GLN A 70 -14.16 -15.77 12.55
N PHE A 71 -13.48 -16.92 12.52
CA PHE A 71 -12.88 -17.42 11.29
C PHE A 71 -14.01 -17.63 10.27
N LEU A 72 -14.27 -16.62 9.44
CA LEU A 72 -15.05 -16.82 8.23
C LEU A 72 -14.07 -17.30 7.16
N SER A 73 -14.05 -18.63 7.02
CA SER A 73 -13.79 -19.38 5.79
C SER A 73 -12.56 -18.95 4.99
N GLN A 74 -11.45 -19.63 5.28
CA GLN A 74 -10.36 -19.81 4.32
C GLN A 74 -10.93 -20.30 2.98
N GLY A 75 -10.89 -19.42 1.98
CA GLY A 75 -11.17 -19.72 0.58
C GLY A 75 -12.53 -20.38 0.34
N GLU A 76 -13.59 -19.58 0.21
CA GLU A 76 -14.70 -20.04 -0.63
C GLU A 76 -14.08 -20.39 -1.98
N ALA A 77 -14.06 -21.69 -2.31
CA ALA A 77 -13.56 -22.19 -3.57
C ALA A 77 -14.41 -21.53 -4.65
N VAL A 78 -13.87 -20.46 -5.22
CA VAL A 78 -14.60 -19.66 -6.19
C VAL A 78 -14.67 -20.53 -7.42
N ALA A 79 -15.89 -20.94 -7.77
CA ALA A 79 -16.12 -21.61 -9.02
C ALA A 79 -15.58 -20.72 -10.14
N ALA A 80 -14.72 -21.28 -10.98
CA ALA A 80 -14.25 -20.61 -12.18
C ALA A 80 -15.45 -20.08 -12.95
N GLY A 81 -15.39 -18.81 -13.35
CA GLY A 81 -16.58 -18.16 -13.85
C GLY A 81 -16.42 -16.68 -14.12
N TRP A 82 -17.35 -16.20 -14.95
CA TRP A 82 -17.50 -14.78 -15.24
C TRP A 82 -18.24 -14.07 -14.12
N GLN A 83 -17.60 -13.04 -13.58
CA GLN A 83 -18.21 -12.08 -12.68
C GLN A 83 -18.52 -10.82 -13.48
N THR A 84 -19.79 -10.41 -13.46
CA THR A 84 -20.30 -9.29 -14.26
C THR A 84 -20.77 -8.13 -13.38
N ASN A 85 -20.44 -6.90 -13.79
CA ASN A 85 -20.86 -5.64 -13.20
C ASN A 85 -20.56 -5.53 -11.71
N LYS A 86 -19.35 -5.96 -11.33
CA LYS A 86 -18.88 -5.88 -9.95
C LYS A 86 -18.03 -4.63 -9.75
N LYS A 87 -18.21 -3.97 -8.61
CA LYS A 87 -17.45 -2.77 -8.27
C LYS A 87 -16.14 -3.15 -7.60
N ILE A 88 -15.07 -2.49 -8.01
CA ILE A 88 -13.75 -2.65 -7.39
C ILE A 88 -13.60 -1.53 -6.36
N VAL A 89 -13.43 -1.89 -5.09
CA VAL A 89 -13.38 -0.94 -3.97
C VAL A 89 -11.95 -0.76 -3.46
N GLY A 90 -11.12 -1.80 -3.58
CA GLY A 90 -9.77 -1.84 -3.03
C GLY A 90 -8.77 -2.43 -4.00
N LEU A 91 -7.53 -1.98 -3.86
CA LEU A 91 -6.37 -2.56 -4.52
C LEU A 91 -5.30 -2.74 -3.47
N TRP A 92 -4.58 -3.85 -3.53
CA TRP A 92 -3.48 -4.14 -2.64
C TRP A 92 -2.37 -4.82 -3.44
N SER A 93 -1.13 -4.48 -3.15
CA SER A 93 0.04 -5.10 -3.76
C SER A 93 1.15 -5.14 -2.74
N TYR A 94 1.89 -6.25 -2.72
CA TYR A 94 3.01 -6.43 -1.80
C TYR A 94 4.33 -6.32 -2.55
N CYS A 95 5.19 -5.42 -2.11
CA CYS A 95 6.41 -5.07 -2.82
C CYS A 95 7.56 -6.09 -2.66
N SER A 96 7.55 -6.91 -1.60
CA SER A 96 8.65 -7.84 -1.34
C SER A 96 8.49 -9.20 -2.03
N GLU A 97 7.27 -9.54 -2.46
CA GLU A 97 7.00 -10.72 -3.26
C GLU A 97 6.69 -10.31 -4.69
N GLY A 98 7.45 -10.85 -5.64
CA GLY A 98 7.14 -10.67 -7.06
C GLY A 98 5.73 -11.18 -7.36
N ARG A 99 4.97 -10.39 -8.11
CA ARG A 99 3.66 -10.81 -8.67
C ARG A 99 2.55 -11.04 -7.65
N ASN A 100 2.59 -10.30 -6.54
CA ASN A 100 1.56 -10.36 -5.52
C ASN A 100 0.68 -9.11 -5.53
N ALA A 101 -0.39 -9.15 -6.32
CA ALA A 101 -1.35 -8.06 -6.46
C ALA A 101 -2.79 -8.59 -6.41
N TRP A 102 -3.65 -7.83 -5.72
CA TRP A 102 -5.00 -8.20 -5.36
C TRP A 102 -5.96 -7.04 -5.59
N MET A 103 -7.18 -7.38 -5.98
CA MET A 103 -8.32 -6.47 -5.99
C MET A 103 -9.37 -6.90 -4.97
N TYR A 104 -9.99 -5.92 -4.31
CA TYR A 104 -11.16 -6.15 -3.48
C TYR A 104 -12.41 -5.80 -4.28
N VAL A 105 -13.23 -6.81 -4.51
CA VAL A 105 -14.46 -6.72 -5.28
C VAL A 105 -15.65 -6.74 -4.32
N ASP A 106 -16.55 -5.79 -4.48
CA ASP A 106 -17.75 -5.67 -3.65
C ASP A 106 -18.63 -6.92 -3.77
N GLY A 107 -18.99 -7.51 -2.63
CA GLY A 107 -19.77 -8.75 -2.52
C GLY A 107 -19.04 -10.04 -2.90
N VAL A 108 -17.77 -9.99 -3.32
CA VAL A 108 -16.98 -11.17 -3.72
C VAL A 108 -15.74 -11.33 -2.83
N GLY A 109 -15.17 -10.22 -2.37
CA GLY A 109 -13.99 -10.19 -1.50
C GLY A 109 -12.68 -10.00 -2.27
N TRP A 110 -11.58 -10.46 -1.67
CA TRP A 110 -10.25 -10.33 -2.25
C TRP A 110 -10.00 -11.37 -3.35
N ARG A 111 -9.50 -10.90 -4.50
CA ARG A 111 -9.11 -11.72 -5.64
C ARG A 111 -7.70 -11.39 -6.08
N LYS A 112 -6.87 -12.42 -6.24
CA LYS A 112 -5.49 -12.29 -6.73
C LYS A 112 -5.49 -12.22 -8.26
N PHE A 113 -4.64 -11.37 -8.83
CA PHE A 113 -4.40 -11.39 -10.27
C PHE A 113 -3.58 -12.61 -10.70
N ALA A 114 -3.75 -13.04 -11.95
CA ALA A 114 -2.90 -14.06 -12.54
C ALA A 114 -1.43 -13.60 -12.54
N ASP A 115 -0.53 -14.48 -12.10
CA ASP A 115 0.91 -14.23 -11.90
C ASP A 115 1.78 -14.80 -13.05
N ASN A 116 1.17 -15.01 -14.22
CA ASN A 116 1.82 -15.53 -15.42
C ASN A 116 2.86 -14.55 -16.00
N SER A 117 2.58 -13.24 -15.96
CA SER A 117 3.44 -12.20 -16.53
C SER A 117 3.40 -10.92 -15.70
N ASP A 118 4.56 -10.28 -15.51
CA ASP A 118 4.65 -8.99 -14.80
C ASP A 118 3.88 -7.88 -15.53
N SER A 119 3.92 -7.88 -16.88
CA SER A 119 3.19 -6.91 -17.69
C SER A 119 1.67 -7.05 -17.54
N ALA A 120 1.17 -8.29 -17.36
CA ALA A 120 -0.26 -8.54 -17.17
C ALA A 120 -0.74 -7.99 -15.82
N ILE A 121 0.05 -8.17 -14.76
CA ILE A 121 -0.28 -7.66 -13.42
C ILE A 121 -0.33 -6.14 -13.42
N VAL A 122 0.64 -5.48 -14.06
CA VAL A 122 0.64 -4.01 -14.19
C VAL A 122 -0.61 -3.55 -14.96
N ALA A 123 -0.93 -4.19 -16.09
CA ALA A 123 -2.12 -3.87 -16.86
C ALA A 123 -3.41 -4.06 -16.04
N PHE A 124 -3.54 -5.17 -15.32
CA PHE A 124 -4.71 -5.41 -14.46
C PHE A 124 -4.82 -4.41 -13.32
N ASN A 125 -3.71 -4.05 -12.67
CA ASN A 125 -3.69 -3.01 -11.66
C ASN A 125 -4.17 -1.67 -12.23
N MET A 126 -3.72 -1.29 -13.43
CA MET A 126 -4.14 -0.04 -14.07
C MET A 126 -5.63 -0.03 -14.42
N ILE A 127 -6.14 -1.11 -14.99
CA ILE A 127 -7.56 -1.25 -15.35
C ILE A 127 -8.43 -1.25 -14.08
N ALA A 128 -8.02 -1.97 -13.05
CA ALA A 128 -8.74 -2.03 -11.78
C ALA A 128 -8.71 -0.68 -11.03
N ALA A 129 -7.59 0.05 -11.10
CA ALA A 129 -7.47 1.40 -10.55
C ALA A 129 -8.40 2.38 -11.26
N HIS A 130 -8.51 2.28 -12.59
CA HIS A 130 -9.45 3.07 -13.36
C HIS A 130 -10.91 2.76 -12.99
N ALA A 131 -11.29 1.49 -12.86
CA ALA A 131 -12.63 1.10 -12.41
C ALA A 131 -12.95 1.65 -11.02
N LYS A 132 -12.00 1.55 -10.08
CA LYS A 132 -12.13 2.07 -8.72
C LYS A 132 -12.29 3.60 -8.73
N ALA A 133 -11.44 4.31 -9.47
CA ALA A 133 -11.46 5.78 -9.53
C ALA A 133 -12.76 6.32 -10.14
N THR A 134 -13.33 5.61 -11.12
CA THR A 134 -14.58 6.01 -11.79
C THR A 134 -15.84 5.44 -11.13
N GLY A 135 -15.69 4.48 -10.20
CA GLY A 135 -16.79 3.75 -9.59
C GLY A 135 -17.59 2.88 -10.58
N LYS A 136 -17.02 2.60 -11.75
CA LYS A 136 -17.65 1.79 -12.80
C LYS A 136 -17.58 0.30 -12.46
N GLY A 137 -18.55 -0.45 -12.96
CA GLY A 137 -18.53 -1.90 -12.87
C GLY A 137 -17.40 -2.47 -13.75
N ALA A 138 -16.74 -3.50 -13.25
CA ALA A 138 -15.77 -4.29 -13.99
C ALA A 138 -16.34 -5.69 -14.19
N ASN A 139 -15.94 -6.30 -15.31
CA ASN A 139 -16.21 -7.69 -15.62
C ASN A 139 -14.88 -8.44 -15.63
N PHE A 140 -14.87 -9.60 -14.98
CA PHE A 140 -13.65 -10.39 -14.88
C PHE A 140 -13.95 -11.88 -14.87
N TYR A 141 -12.98 -12.65 -15.35
CA TYR A 141 -13.02 -14.10 -15.37
C TYR A 141 -12.04 -14.66 -14.35
N GLU A 142 -12.57 -15.46 -13.44
CA GLU A 142 -11.78 -16.25 -12.50
C GLU A 142 -11.50 -17.62 -13.14
N GLY A 143 -10.22 -17.98 -13.25
CA GLY A 143 -9.81 -19.30 -13.69
C GLY A 143 -9.95 -20.36 -12.58
N ASP A 144 -9.75 -21.63 -12.93
CA ASP A 144 -9.82 -22.75 -11.98
C ASP A 144 -8.79 -22.63 -10.83
N ASP A 145 -7.73 -21.85 -11.06
CA ASP A 145 -6.71 -21.52 -10.07
C ASP A 145 -7.16 -20.49 -9.01
N GLY A 146 -8.40 -19.99 -9.09
CA GLY A 146 -8.93 -18.93 -8.21
C GLY A 146 -8.28 -17.56 -8.44
N LYS A 147 -7.61 -17.38 -9.58
CA LYS A 147 -6.95 -16.14 -10.00
C LYS A 147 -7.72 -15.48 -11.13
N VAL A 148 -7.59 -14.16 -11.22
CA VAL A 148 -8.22 -13.37 -12.27
C VAL A 148 -7.36 -13.45 -13.54
N ASN A 149 -7.88 -14.12 -14.57
CA ASN A 149 -7.18 -14.31 -15.84
C ASN A 149 -7.54 -13.24 -16.88
N THR A 150 -8.70 -12.61 -16.73
CA THR A 150 -9.17 -11.56 -17.64
C THR A 150 -9.96 -10.53 -16.88
N LEU A 151 -9.74 -9.25 -17.19
CA LEU A 151 -10.39 -8.11 -16.57
C LEU A 151 -10.65 -7.04 -17.63
N TYR A 152 -11.88 -6.50 -17.67
CA TYR A 152 -12.23 -5.37 -18.52
C TYR A 152 -13.23 -4.44 -17.83
N VAL A 153 -13.23 -3.18 -18.27
CA VAL A 153 -14.01 -2.07 -17.70
C VAL A 153 -14.61 -1.28 -18.87
N TRP A 154 -15.85 -0.84 -18.72
CA TRP A 154 -16.59 -0.05 -19.73
C TRP A 154 -17.08 1.29 -19.17
#